data_AF-A0A4V1SSP9-F1
#
_entry.id   AF-A0A4V1SSP9-F1
#
_cell.length_a   1.000
_cell.length_b   1.000
_cell.length_c   1.000
_cell.angle_alpha   90.00
_cell.angle_beta   90.00
_cell.angle_gamma   90.00
#
_symmetry.space_group_name_H-M   'P 1'
#
loop_
_entity.id
_entity.type
_entity.pdbx_description
1 polymer ?
#
loop_
_entity_poly.entity_id
_entity_poly.type
_entity_poly.pdbx_seq_one_letter_code
_entity_poly.pdbx_strand_id
1 'polypeptide(L)'
;MTIKYRAITALWLCFVLNFTALGQTNPVKSMGDVTNAVVDGQRVKITTQTAHAEVMVYTPSVMRLRIDKKELEKDFSYAVVAQPKQTKVSITQNDNEILVITDSVKLTITKKPFAATFYTVDGKVISQDETGMATSWVNESVTTYKKMQEGERFVGLGEKTGPLDRRGNGYSNWNSDTYGYAVGQDPIYSTIPFYIGIHHNLNYG
;
A
#
# COMPACT_ATOMS: atom_id res chain seq x y z
N MET A 1 -28.97 63.10 41.36
CA MET A 1 -28.39 63.05 40.00
C MET A 1 -28.23 61.59 39.63
N THR A 2 -29.13 61.08 38.79
CA THR A 2 -29.34 59.65 38.55
C THR A 2 -28.81 59.33 37.16
N ILE A 3 -27.70 58.59 37.06
CA ILE A 3 -27.17 58.10 35.78
C ILE A 3 -27.20 56.57 35.81
N LYS A 4 -28.07 56.02 34.96
CA LYS A 4 -28.27 54.59 34.72
C LYS A 4 -27.21 54.12 33.71
N TYR A 5 -26.39 53.13 34.07
CA TYR A 5 -25.58 52.40 33.10
C TYR A 5 -26.41 51.24 32.53
N ARG A 6 -26.82 51.40 31.27
CA ARG A 6 -27.40 50.36 30.42
C ARG A 6 -26.27 49.60 29.70
N ALA A 7 -26.53 48.32 29.46
CA ALA A 7 -25.89 47.43 28.49
C ALA A 7 -24.52 46.83 28.86
N ILE A 8 -24.51 45.98 29.89
CA ILE A 8 -23.61 44.81 29.96
C ILE A 8 -24.45 43.57 29.64
N THR A 9 -24.96 43.48 28.41
CA THR A 9 -25.69 42.28 27.94
C THR A 9 -25.22 41.78 26.58
N ALA A 10 -24.28 42.47 25.93
CA ALA A 10 -23.75 42.03 24.63
C ALA A 10 -22.54 41.09 24.74
N LEU A 11 -21.86 41.01 25.90
CA LEU A 11 -20.63 40.21 26.04
C LEU A 11 -20.88 38.77 26.52
N TRP A 12 -22.11 38.40 26.87
CA TRP A 12 -22.48 37.04 27.28
C TRP A 12 -23.10 36.19 26.16
N LEU A 13 -23.27 36.75 24.96
CA LEU A 13 -23.85 36.01 23.83
C LEU A 13 -22.81 35.34 22.93
N CYS A 14 -21.52 35.68 23.05
CA CYS A 14 -20.45 35.08 22.24
C CYS A 14 -19.91 33.75 22.80
N PHE A 15 -20.32 33.34 24.01
CA PHE A 15 -19.81 32.11 24.66
C PHE A 15 -20.70 30.87 24.47
N VAL A 16 -21.83 30.98 23.77
CA VAL A 16 -22.79 29.87 23.61
C VAL A 16 -22.69 29.18 22.24
N LEU A 17 -21.90 29.71 21.31
CA LEU A 17 -21.61 29.04 20.03
C LEU A 17 -20.26 28.32 20.10
N ASN A 18 -20.18 27.30 20.96
CA ASN A 18 -19.22 26.22 20.74
C ASN A 18 -19.71 25.43 19.52
N PHE A 19 -19.47 25.96 18.31
CA PHE A 19 -19.44 25.11 17.15
C PHE A 19 -18.33 24.10 17.41
N THR A 20 -18.70 22.86 17.75
CA THR A 20 -17.79 21.75 17.57
C THR A 20 -17.43 21.79 16.10
N ALA A 21 -16.20 22.21 15.80
CA ALA A 21 -15.63 22.01 14.50
C ALA A 21 -15.57 20.49 14.32
N LEU A 22 -16.61 19.93 13.71
CA LEU A 22 -16.59 18.59 13.15
C LEU A 22 -15.64 18.68 11.96
N GLY A 23 -14.33 18.69 12.24
CA GLY A 23 -13.36 18.37 11.21
C GLY A 23 -13.75 17.02 10.66
N GLN A 24 -13.96 16.93 9.34
CA GLN A 24 -14.08 15.64 8.66
C GLN A 24 -12.74 14.91 8.81
N THR A 25 -12.56 14.21 9.93
CA THR A 25 -11.50 13.22 10.07
C THR A 25 -12.01 11.96 9.43
N ASN A 26 -11.80 11.84 8.11
CA ASN A 26 -12.09 10.58 7.43
C ASN A 26 -11.19 9.51 8.06
N PRO A 27 -11.76 8.47 8.69
CA PRO A 27 -10.96 7.50 9.43
C PRO A 27 -10.12 6.66 8.47
N VAL A 28 -8.88 6.37 8.86
CA VAL A 28 -8.04 5.39 8.17
C VAL A 28 -8.67 4.02 8.36
N LYS A 29 -9.02 3.36 7.26
CA LYS A 29 -9.58 1.99 7.27
C LYS A 29 -8.50 1.03 6.81
N SER A 30 -7.98 0.18 7.70
CA SER A 30 -7.09 -0.93 7.33
C SER A 30 -7.89 -2.13 6.85
N MET A 31 -7.22 -3.13 6.27
CA MET A 31 -7.85 -4.39 5.83
C MET A 31 -8.48 -5.20 6.98
N GLY A 32 -7.97 -5.09 8.21
CA GLY A 32 -8.40 -5.89 9.35
C GLY A 32 -8.05 -7.38 9.23
N ASP A 33 -8.76 -8.22 9.98
CA ASP A 33 -8.54 -9.67 10.00
C ASP A 33 -9.06 -10.35 8.73
N VAL A 34 -8.39 -11.43 8.33
CA VAL A 34 -8.87 -12.36 7.29
C VAL A 34 -10.05 -13.14 7.82
N THR A 35 -11.19 -13.04 7.13
CA THR A 35 -12.44 -13.74 7.47
C THR A 35 -12.65 -14.98 6.61
N ASN A 36 -12.13 -15.00 5.38
CA ASN A 36 -12.19 -16.14 4.49
C ASN A 36 -10.97 -16.20 3.57
N ALA A 37 -10.54 -17.41 3.21
CA ALA A 37 -9.48 -17.63 2.23
C ALA A 37 -9.74 -18.92 1.43
N VAL A 38 -9.90 -18.76 0.12
CA VAL A 38 -10.19 -19.86 -0.82
C VAL A 38 -8.99 -20.06 -1.74
N VAL A 39 -8.46 -21.28 -1.73
CA VAL A 39 -7.37 -21.70 -2.63
C VAL A 39 -7.98 -22.33 -3.88
N ASP A 40 -7.52 -21.88 -5.05
CA ASP A 40 -7.94 -22.37 -6.35
C ASP A 40 -6.72 -22.51 -7.28
N GLY A 41 -6.17 -23.72 -7.34
CA GLY A 41 -4.91 -23.99 -8.06
C GLY A 41 -3.76 -23.15 -7.53
N GLN A 42 -3.23 -22.24 -8.37
CA GLN A 42 -2.11 -21.35 -8.02
C GLN A 42 -2.56 -19.94 -7.60
N ARG A 43 -3.83 -19.83 -7.18
CA ARG A 43 -4.50 -18.60 -6.73
C ARG A 43 -4.99 -18.75 -5.30
N VAL A 44 -4.95 -17.67 -4.54
CA VAL A 44 -5.64 -17.53 -3.25
C VAL A 44 -6.51 -16.28 -3.28
N LYS A 45 -7.82 -16.46 -3.10
CA LYS A 45 -8.77 -15.36 -2.90
C LYS A 45 -9.00 -15.17 -1.41
N ILE A 46 -8.89 -13.94 -0.93
CA ILE A 46 -8.89 -13.59 0.49
C ILE A 46 -9.95 -12.51 0.71
N THR A 47 -10.82 -12.73 1.68
CA THR A 47 -11.74 -11.72 2.18
C THR A 47 -11.29 -11.32 3.58
N THR A 48 -11.24 -10.03 3.84
CA THR A 48 -10.94 -9.48 5.17
C THR A 48 -12.18 -8.77 5.73
N GLN A 49 -12.05 -8.16 6.90
CA GLN A 49 -13.14 -7.39 7.51
C GLN A 49 -13.62 -6.20 6.66
N THR A 50 -12.73 -5.62 5.84
CA THR A 50 -13.00 -4.36 5.12
C THR A 50 -12.59 -4.36 3.64
N ALA A 51 -11.95 -5.44 3.16
CA ALA A 51 -11.33 -5.49 1.84
C ALA A 51 -11.30 -6.91 1.26
N HIS A 52 -10.91 -6.99 -0.01
CA HIS A 52 -10.67 -8.21 -0.75
C HIS A 52 -9.24 -8.21 -1.30
N ALA A 53 -8.60 -9.37 -1.28
CA ALA A 53 -7.28 -9.56 -1.86
C ALA A 53 -7.22 -10.84 -2.69
N GLU A 54 -6.32 -10.85 -3.67
CA GLU A 54 -6.01 -12.03 -4.48
C GLU A 54 -4.50 -12.15 -4.63
N VAL A 55 -3.97 -13.32 -4.26
CA VAL A 55 -2.62 -13.73 -4.63
C VAL A 55 -2.73 -14.64 -5.84
N MET A 56 -2.00 -14.32 -6.91
CA MET A 56 -1.84 -15.19 -8.06
C MET A 56 -0.35 -15.45 -8.29
N VAL A 57 0.06 -16.71 -8.28
CA VAL A 57 1.42 -17.08 -8.70
C VAL A 57 1.49 -17.01 -10.22
N TYR A 58 2.37 -16.18 -10.77
CA TYR A 58 2.57 -16.02 -12.22
C TYR A 58 3.65 -16.95 -12.75
N THR A 59 4.76 -17.05 -12.02
CA THR A 59 5.92 -17.92 -12.29
C THR A 59 6.58 -18.28 -10.95
N PRO A 60 7.59 -19.18 -10.89
CA PRO A 60 8.28 -19.48 -9.64
C PRO A 60 8.84 -18.26 -8.91
N SER A 61 9.21 -17.17 -9.59
CA SER A 61 9.79 -15.97 -8.97
C SER A 61 8.86 -14.75 -8.98
N VAL A 62 7.62 -14.88 -9.46
CA VAL A 62 6.69 -13.75 -9.59
C VAL A 62 5.33 -14.11 -9.02
N MET A 63 4.91 -13.36 -8.01
CA MET A 63 3.58 -13.43 -7.41
C MET A 63 2.92 -12.07 -7.52
N ARG A 64 1.66 -12.04 -7.94
CA ARG A 64 0.85 -10.83 -8.03
C ARG A 64 -0.10 -10.76 -6.85
N LEU A 65 -0.05 -9.66 -6.10
CA LEU A 65 -0.99 -9.35 -5.02
C LEU A 65 -1.88 -8.19 -5.47
N ARG A 66 -3.18 -8.44 -5.59
CA ARG A 66 -4.21 -7.43 -5.85
C ARG A 66 -5.01 -7.19 -4.57
N ILE A 67 -5.31 -5.94 -4.24
CA ILE A 67 -6.06 -5.57 -3.04
C ILE A 67 -7.01 -4.42 -3.40
N ASP A 68 -8.26 -4.51 -2.95
CA ASP A 68 -9.25 -3.43 -3.06
C ASP A 68 -10.22 -3.49 -1.87
N LYS A 69 -10.83 -2.35 -1.50
CA LYS A 69 -11.93 -2.27 -0.53
C LYS A 69 -13.25 -2.84 -1.09
N LYS A 70 -13.35 -3.01 -2.41
CA LYS A 70 -14.45 -3.68 -3.11
C LYS A 70 -14.03 -5.08 -3.55
N GLU A 71 -14.99 -5.90 -3.97
CA GLU A 71 -14.68 -7.15 -4.64
C GLU A 71 -13.83 -6.87 -5.90
N LEU A 72 -12.80 -7.69 -6.11
CA LEU A 72 -11.86 -7.48 -7.21
C LEU A 72 -12.56 -7.72 -8.55
N GLU A 73 -12.59 -6.68 -9.38
CA GLU A 73 -13.07 -6.79 -10.75
C GLU A 73 -12.17 -7.71 -11.61
N LYS A 74 -12.64 -8.00 -12.82
CA LYS A 74 -11.87 -8.77 -13.81
C LYS A 74 -10.48 -8.15 -13.99
N ASP A 75 -9.46 -9.01 -14.02
CA ASP A 75 -8.09 -8.58 -14.21
C ASP A 75 -7.89 -7.88 -15.57
N PHE A 76 -7.42 -6.65 -15.53
CA PHE A 76 -7.10 -5.82 -16.69
C PHE A 76 -5.88 -4.94 -16.39
N SER A 77 -4.99 -4.80 -17.37
CA SER A 77 -3.82 -3.92 -17.30
C SER A 77 -3.38 -3.50 -18.70
N TYR A 78 -2.99 -2.23 -18.86
CA TYR A 78 -2.34 -1.75 -20.08
C TYR A 78 -0.87 -2.19 -20.20
N ALA A 79 -0.22 -2.55 -19.08
CA ALA A 79 1.20 -2.89 -19.04
C ALA A 79 1.44 -4.40 -18.87
N VAL A 80 0.64 -5.08 -18.05
CA VAL A 80 0.79 -6.51 -17.78
C VAL A 80 0.04 -7.31 -18.85
N VAL A 81 0.77 -7.74 -19.88
CA VAL A 81 0.26 -8.62 -20.95
C VAL A 81 0.54 -10.10 -20.68
N ALA A 82 1.49 -10.38 -19.78
CA ALA A 82 1.85 -11.74 -19.40
C ALA A 82 0.68 -12.44 -18.72
N GLN A 83 0.49 -13.72 -19.04
CA GLN A 83 -0.48 -14.58 -18.35
C GLN A 83 0.24 -15.50 -17.36
N PRO A 84 -0.42 -15.90 -16.26
CA PRO A 84 0.14 -16.88 -15.33
C PRO A 84 0.52 -18.18 -16.03
N LYS A 85 1.73 -18.67 -15.79
CA LYS A 85 2.21 -19.97 -16.27
C LYS A 85 1.93 -21.01 -15.22
N GLN A 86 1.62 -22.23 -15.66
CA GLN A 86 1.48 -23.38 -14.75
C GLN A 86 2.78 -23.53 -13.94
N THR A 87 2.67 -23.34 -12.63
CA THR A 87 3.81 -23.29 -11.72
C THR A 87 3.62 -24.30 -10.59
N LYS A 88 4.69 -25.02 -10.24
CA LYS A 88 4.67 -25.84 -9.02
C LYS A 88 4.60 -24.92 -7.81
N VAL A 89 3.50 -25.00 -7.07
CA VAL A 89 3.25 -24.19 -5.89
C VAL A 89 2.62 -25.05 -4.80
N SER A 90 3.08 -24.86 -3.56
CA SER A 90 2.44 -25.38 -2.36
C SER A 90 1.70 -24.24 -1.68
N ILE A 91 0.38 -24.36 -1.56
CA ILE A 91 -0.46 -23.40 -0.86
C ILE A 91 -1.12 -24.11 0.32
N THR A 92 -0.78 -23.67 1.53
CA THR A 92 -1.31 -24.21 2.78
C THR A 92 -1.83 -23.08 3.65
N GLN A 93 -2.79 -23.35 4.52
CA GLN A 93 -3.25 -22.37 5.50
C GLN A 93 -3.60 -23.04 6.82
N ASN A 94 -3.44 -22.28 7.90
CA ASN A 94 -3.89 -22.63 9.25
C ASN A 94 -4.70 -21.46 9.84
N ASP A 95 -4.98 -21.47 11.13
CA ASP A 95 -5.78 -20.43 11.79
C ASP A 95 -5.08 -19.06 11.84
N ASN A 96 -3.75 -19.02 11.71
CA ASN A 96 -2.92 -17.84 11.87
C ASN A 96 -2.42 -17.27 10.55
N GLU A 97 -2.15 -18.11 9.55
CA GLU A 97 -1.50 -17.69 8.32
C GLU A 97 -1.91 -18.49 7.08
N ILE A 98 -1.64 -17.90 5.92
CA ILE A 98 -1.64 -18.54 4.60
C ILE A 98 -0.20 -18.54 4.11
N LEU A 99 0.28 -19.68 3.64
CA LEU A 99 1.63 -19.91 3.17
C LEU A 99 1.60 -20.34 1.70
N VAL A 100 2.27 -19.58 0.84
CA VAL A 100 2.40 -19.81 -0.59
C VAL A 100 3.88 -19.99 -0.90
N ILE A 101 4.29 -21.21 -1.27
CA ILE A 101 5.69 -21.54 -1.55
C ILE A 101 5.85 -22.00 -2.98
N THR A 102 6.86 -21.45 -3.64
CA THR A 102 7.38 -21.91 -4.92
C THR A 102 8.85 -22.30 -4.76
N ASP A 103 9.46 -22.75 -5.85
CA ASP A 103 10.87 -23.12 -5.90
C ASP A 103 11.82 -21.89 -5.77
N SER A 104 11.32 -20.65 -5.85
CA SER A 104 12.15 -19.44 -5.79
C SER A 104 11.73 -18.41 -4.73
N VAL A 105 10.43 -18.29 -4.43
CA VAL A 105 9.93 -17.33 -3.45
C VAL A 105 8.86 -17.93 -2.54
N LYS A 106 8.86 -17.50 -1.28
CA LYS A 106 7.85 -17.82 -0.27
C LYS A 106 7.09 -16.56 0.11
N LEU A 107 5.76 -16.63 0.11
CA LEU A 107 4.88 -15.58 0.64
C LEU A 107 4.12 -16.12 1.85
N THR A 108 4.15 -15.37 2.94
CA THR A 108 3.28 -15.58 4.10
C THR A 108 2.27 -14.43 4.19
N ILE A 109 1.01 -14.76 4.43
CA ILE A 109 -0.04 -13.80 4.79
C ILE A 109 -0.51 -14.10 6.21
N THR A 110 -0.24 -13.20 7.14
CA THR A 110 -0.81 -13.24 8.50
C THR A 110 -2.31 -12.97 8.41
N LYS A 111 -3.13 -13.70 9.17
CA LYS A 111 -4.59 -13.56 9.16
C LYS A 111 -5.12 -12.52 10.16
N LYS A 112 -4.35 -12.18 11.21
CA LYS A 112 -4.80 -11.34 12.32
C LYS A 112 -3.73 -10.31 12.75
N PRO A 113 -3.73 -9.09 12.20
CA PRO A 113 -4.48 -8.66 11.01
C PRO A 113 -3.82 -9.17 9.71
N PHE A 114 -4.44 -8.89 8.56
CA PHE A 114 -3.84 -9.11 7.25
C PHE A 114 -2.47 -8.40 7.14
N ALA A 115 -1.43 -9.15 6.81
CA ALA A 115 -0.11 -8.60 6.46
C ALA A 115 0.64 -9.60 5.55
N ALA A 116 1.24 -9.10 4.46
CA ALA A 116 2.00 -9.90 3.51
C ALA A 116 3.51 -9.75 3.71
N THR A 117 4.22 -10.89 3.76
CA THR A 117 5.68 -10.94 3.80
C THR A 117 6.23 -11.90 2.76
N PHE A 118 7.11 -11.38 1.90
CA PHE A 118 7.88 -12.14 0.93
C PHE A 118 9.24 -12.52 1.52
N TYR A 119 9.61 -13.77 1.29
CA TYR A 119 10.87 -14.35 1.71
C TYR A 119 11.53 -15.08 0.54
N THR A 120 12.84 -15.19 0.62
CA THR A 120 13.57 -16.23 -0.09
C THR A 120 13.19 -17.61 0.47
N VAL A 121 13.48 -18.67 -0.29
CA VAL A 121 13.21 -20.06 0.15
C VAL A 121 14.02 -20.44 1.40
N ASP A 122 15.21 -19.87 1.61
CA ASP A 122 16.03 -20.04 2.82
C ASP A 122 15.58 -19.15 4.00
N GLY A 123 14.50 -18.39 3.84
CA GLY A 123 13.83 -17.69 4.95
C GLY A 123 14.30 -16.26 5.21
N LYS A 124 15.11 -15.66 4.34
CA LYS A 124 15.46 -14.23 4.43
C LYS A 124 14.29 -13.38 3.95
N VAL A 125 13.99 -12.29 4.65
CA VAL A 125 12.94 -11.34 4.25
C VAL A 125 13.39 -10.59 2.99
N ILE A 126 12.52 -10.54 1.98
CA ILE A 126 12.68 -9.73 0.77
C ILE A 126 11.91 -8.42 0.91
N SER A 127 10.62 -8.50 1.27
CA SER A 127 9.76 -7.33 1.46
C SER A 127 8.62 -7.71 2.40
N GLN A 128 8.23 -6.81 3.30
CA GLN A 128 7.14 -7.07 4.25
C GLN A 128 6.31 -5.83 4.47
N ASP A 129 5.01 -6.00 4.71
CA ASP A 129 4.16 -4.93 5.18
C ASP A 129 4.67 -4.35 6.51
N GLU A 130 4.51 -3.05 6.69
CA GLU A 130 4.84 -2.39 7.96
C GLU A 130 3.78 -2.70 9.03
N THR A 131 4.24 -3.03 10.24
CA THR A 131 3.35 -3.47 11.32
C THR A 131 2.40 -2.35 11.71
N GLY A 132 1.09 -2.63 11.65
CA GLY A 132 0.05 -1.66 11.97
C GLY A 132 -0.21 -0.62 10.87
N MET A 133 0.56 -0.62 9.78
CA MET A 133 0.46 0.33 8.67
C MET A 133 0.47 -0.39 7.31
N ALA A 134 -0.11 -1.58 7.20
CA ALA A 134 -0.21 -2.30 5.92
C ALA A 134 -1.08 -1.53 4.89
N THR A 135 -1.82 -2.23 4.03
CA THR A 135 -2.73 -1.54 3.10
C THR A 135 -3.93 -0.94 3.84
N SER A 136 -4.18 0.34 3.59
CA SER A 136 -5.27 1.10 4.20
C SER A 136 -5.83 2.16 3.25
N TRP A 137 -7.03 2.65 3.57
CA TRP A 137 -7.74 3.66 2.77
C TRP A 137 -8.10 4.89 3.60
N VAL A 138 -8.04 6.04 2.95
CA VAL A 138 -8.69 7.28 3.36
C VAL A 138 -9.53 7.74 2.17
N ASN A 139 -10.85 7.63 2.30
CA ASN A 139 -11.80 7.83 1.19
C ASN A 139 -11.50 6.89 0.00
N GLU A 140 -11.13 7.45 -1.14
CA GLU A 140 -10.76 6.74 -2.37
C GLU A 140 -9.24 6.52 -2.49
N SER A 141 -8.44 7.17 -1.65
CA SER A 141 -6.98 7.00 -1.64
C SER A 141 -6.61 5.69 -0.95
N VAL A 142 -5.72 4.92 -1.56
CA VAL A 142 -5.12 3.71 -1.00
C VAL A 142 -3.64 3.95 -0.72
N THR A 143 -3.18 3.49 0.43
CA THR A 143 -1.76 3.53 0.81
C THR A 143 -1.35 2.18 1.35
N THR A 144 -0.17 1.69 0.93
CA THR A 144 0.46 0.49 1.48
C THR A 144 1.83 0.89 2.01
N TYR A 145 2.10 0.65 3.29
CA TYR A 145 3.45 0.82 3.83
C TYR A 145 4.17 -0.52 3.91
N LYS A 146 5.45 -0.50 3.52
CA LYS A 146 6.38 -1.61 3.64
C LYS A 146 7.45 -1.26 4.66
N LYS A 147 7.91 -2.25 5.42
CA LYS A 147 9.05 -2.06 6.30
C LYS A 147 10.33 -1.98 5.47
N MET A 148 11.02 -0.86 5.59
CA MET A 148 12.32 -0.64 4.96
C MET A 148 13.39 -1.44 5.68
N GLN A 149 14.08 -2.33 4.96
CA GLN A 149 15.16 -3.14 5.51
C GLN A 149 16.40 -2.29 5.77
N GLU A 150 17.28 -2.79 6.64
CA GLU A 150 18.56 -2.13 6.90
C GLU A 150 19.36 -2.00 5.59
N GLY A 151 19.91 -0.81 5.34
CA GLY A 151 20.68 -0.52 4.14
C GLY A 151 19.88 -0.47 2.83
N GLU A 152 18.58 -0.72 2.82
CA GLU A 152 17.80 -0.87 1.59
C GLU A 152 17.81 0.37 0.69
N ARG A 153 18.15 0.17 -0.59
CA ARG A 153 18.18 1.21 -1.62
C ARG A 153 17.13 0.95 -2.68
N PHE A 154 16.74 2.01 -3.37
CA PHE A 154 15.70 1.96 -4.39
C PHE A 154 16.17 2.63 -5.67
N VAL A 155 15.90 2.02 -6.82
CA VAL A 155 16.15 2.58 -8.16
C VAL A 155 14.93 2.35 -9.06
N GLY A 156 14.90 2.99 -10.24
CA GLY A 156 13.79 2.85 -11.20
C GLY A 156 12.85 4.07 -11.19
N LEU A 157 11.54 3.81 -11.19
CA LEU A 157 10.42 4.77 -11.35
C LEU A 157 10.34 5.43 -12.75
N GLY A 158 11.07 4.88 -13.72
CA GLY A 158 11.14 5.40 -15.07
C GLY A 158 11.94 6.70 -15.16
N GLU A 159 11.39 7.66 -15.88
CA GLU A 159 12.01 8.97 -16.06
C GLU A 159 11.73 9.85 -14.83
N LYS A 160 12.75 9.98 -13.98
CA LYS A 160 12.72 10.83 -12.78
C LYS A 160 14.05 11.53 -12.62
N THR A 161 14.01 12.82 -12.27
CA THR A 161 15.22 13.61 -11.98
C THR A 161 15.78 13.26 -10.59
N GLY A 162 16.84 13.96 -10.17
CA GLY A 162 17.50 13.72 -8.88
C GLY A 162 18.48 12.54 -8.89
N PRO A 163 18.97 12.12 -7.72
CA PRO A 163 19.96 11.04 -7.61
C PRO A 163 19.37 9.69 -8.00
N LEU A 164 20.23 8.79 -8.50
CA LEU A 164 19.85 7.42 -8.87
C LEU A 164 19.26 6.65 -7.67
N ASP A 165 19.87 6.77 -6.50
CA ASP A 165 19.34 6.23 -5.25
C ASP A 165 18.14 7.05 -4.80
N ARG A 166 16.98 6.42 -4.84
CA ARG A 166 15.67 7.02 -4.52
C ARG A 166 15.37 7.01 -3.03
N ARG A 167 16.21 6.39 -2.19
CA ARG A 167 16.00 6.31 -0.73
C ARG A 167 15.87 7.71 -0.12
N GLY A 168 14.85 7.90 0.70
CA GLY A 168 14.60 9.16 1.43
C GLY A 168 13.90 10.25 0.61
N ASN A 169 13.53 9.98 -0.64
CA ASN A 169 12.83 10.92 -1.51
C ASN A 169 11.41 10.44 -1.82
N GLY A 170 10.51 11.36 -2.15
CA GLY A 170 9.16 11.08 -2.64
C GLY A 170 9.05 11.42 -4.12
N TYR A 171 8.28 10.62 -4.87
CA TYR A 171 8.07 10.79 -6.31
C TYR A 171 6.59 10.63 -6.67
N SER A 172 6.14 11.39 -7.66
CA SER A 172 4.78 11.40 -8.18
C SER A 172 4.74 10.88 -9.60
N ASN A 173 3.85 9.93 -9.85
CA ASN A 173 3.60 9.37 -11.18
C ASN A 173 2.42 10.09 -11.84
N TRP A 174 2.73 11.26 -12.42
CA TRP A 174 1.75 12.15 -13.06
C TRP A 174 2.36 12.79 -14.31
N ASN A 175 2.04 12.27 -15.51
CA ASN A 175 2.60 12.79 -16.76
C ASN A 175 2.33 14.30 -16.90
N SER A 176 3.40 15.07 -16.94
CA SER A 176 3.36 16.53 -16.89
C SER A 176 4.26 17.12 -17.97
N ASP A 177 3.75 18.13 -18.68
CA ASP A 177 4.52 18.89 -19.66
C ASP A 177 5.38 19.96 -18.94
N THR A 178 6.50 19.52 -18.37
CA THR A 178 7.38 20.35 -17.55
C THR A 178 8.64 20.75 -18.33
N TYR A 179 8.52 21.68 -19.29
CA TYR A 179 9.67 22.14 -20.09
C TYR A 179 10.76 22.82 -19.25
N GLY A 180 12.03 22.53 -19.55
CA GLY A 180 13.18 23.15 -18.89
C GLY A 180 13.32 22.78 -17.41
N TYR A 181 12.93 21.55 -17.04
CA TYR A 181 12.88 21.08 -15.66
C TYR A 181 14.25 21.14 -14.95
N ALA A 182 14.22 21.50 -13.66
CA ALA A 182 15.40 21.54 -12.81
C ALA A 182 15.84 20.13 -12.36
N VAL A 183 17.06 20.00 -11.85
CA VAL A 183 17.67 18.72 -11.43
C VAL A 183 16.85 17.95 -10.38
N GLY A 184 16.03 18.62 -9.57
CA GLY A 184 15.15 18.00 -8.55
C GLY A 184 13.65 18.03 -8.89
N GLN A 185 13.28 18.42 -10.10
CA GLN A 185 11.88 18.60 -10.49
C GLN A 185 11.17 17.26 -10.73
N ASP A 186 10.06 17.05 -10.02
CA ASP A 186 9.13 15.95 -10.24
C ASP A 186 7.70 16.45 -9.96
N PRO A 187 6.69 16.08 -10.76
CA PRO A 187 6.73 15.14 -11.89
C PRO A 187 7.19 15.75 -13.23
N ILE A 188 7.50 14.84 -14.17
CA ILE A 188 7.89 15.13 -15.57
C ILE A 188 7.06 14.26 -16.55
N TYR A 189 7.59 13.91 -17.71
CA TYR A 189 6.78 13.47 -18.86
C TYR A 189 6.20 12.06 -18.75
N SER A 190 6.90 11.11 -18.13
CA SER A 190 6.50 9.70 -18.15
C SER A 190 6.27 9.09 -16.76
N THR A 191 5.36 8.12 -16.73
CA THR A 191 4.93 7.39 -15.54
C THR A 191 5.19 5.90 -15.74
N ILE A 192 6.18 5.38 -15.03
CA ILE A 192 6.49 3.96 -14.98
C ILE A 192 6.59 3.57 -13.50
N PRO A 193 5.47 3.17 -12.86
CA PRO A 193 5.41 2.87 -11.43
C PRO A 193 6.05 1.51 -11.09
N PHE A 194 7.30 1.32 -11.49
CA PHE A 194 8.12 0.15 -11.24
C PHE A 194 9.43 0.59 -10.61
N TYR A 195 9.77 0.04 -9.46
CA TYR A 195 11.04 0.28 -8.78
C TYR A 195 11.71 -1.05 -8.44
N ILE A 196 13.01 -1.00 -8.19
CA ILE A 196 13.78 -2.16 -7.72
C ILE A 196 14.29 -1.84 -6.32
N GLY A 197 13.95 -2.67 -5.34
CA GLY A 197 14.52 -2.66 -3.99
C GLY A 197 15.77 -3.53 -3.92
N ILE A 198 16.83 -3.02 -3.29
CA ILE A 198 18.15 -3.65 -3.22
C ILE A 198 18.65 -3.61 -1.77
N HIS A 199 18.88 -4.76 -1.15
CA HIS A 199 19.46 -4.86 0.20
C HIS A 199 20.06 -6.24 0.44
N HIS A 200 21.09 -6.37 1.28
CA HIS A 200 21.60 -7.68 1.73
C HIS A 200 21.83 -8.71 0.58
N ASN A 201 22.29 -8.27 -0.59
CA ASN A 201 22.44 -9.06 -1.84
C ASN A 201 21.13 -9.66 -2.40
N LEU A 202 19.97 -9.15 -1.97
CA LEU A 202 18.65 -9.44 -2.48
C LEU A 202 18.19 -8.27 -3.36
N ASN A 203 17.47 -8.61 -4.44
CA ASN A 203 16.87 -7.64 -5.35
C ASN A 203 15.42 -8.07 -5.64
N TYR A 204 14.50 -7.12 -5.69
CA TYR A 204 13.10 -7.36 -6.04
C TYR A 204 12.50 -6.15 -6.75
N GLY A 205 11.43 -6.35 -7.52
CA GLY A 205 10.68 -5.31 -8.20
C GLY A 205 9.38 -5.85 -8.79
#